data_AF-A0A9K3NCE8-F1
#
_entry.id   AF-A0A9K3NCE8-F1
#
_cell.length_a   1.000
_cell.length_b   1.000
_cell.length_c   1.000
_cell.angle_alpha   90.00
_cell.angle_beta   90.00
_cell.angle_gamma   90.00
#
_symmetry.space_group_name_H-M   'P 1'
#
loop_
_entity.id
_entity.type
_entity.pdbx_description
1 polymer ?
#
loop_
_entity_poly.entity_id
_entity_poly.type
_entity_poly.pdbx_seq_one_letter_code
_entity_poly.pdbx_strand_id
1 'polypeptide(L)'
;MEIGYMILLFSCVLFRLLSSCATLDTISTNQAIKDGDTIVSDDKMFELVFFSPGKSKNRYVGIWYKKISTGTVVWVANRETPITDKSGMLELSE
;
A
#
# COMPACT_ATOMS: atom_id res chain seq x y z
N MET A 1 7.89 40.51 -8.41
CA MET A 1 7.07 39.83 -7.39
C MET A 1 6.34 38.62 -7.97
N GLU A 2 5.83 38.70 -9.21
CA GLU A 2 5.07 37.60 -9.85
C GLU A 2 5.89 36.37 -10.26
N ILE A 3 7.09 36.56 -10.84
CA ILE A 3 7.93 35.43 -11.29
C ILE A 3 8.39 34.57 -10.11
N GLY A 4 8.75 35.19 -8.97
CA GLY A 4 9.15 34.46 -7.77
C GLY A 4 8.02 33.61 -7.19
N TYR A 5 6.77 34.10 -7.26
CA TYR A 5 5.59 33.35 -6.84
C TYR A 5 5.33 32.14 -7.73
N MET A 6 5.48 32.28 -9.05
CA MET A 6 5.32 31.17 -9.99
C MET A 6 6.38 30.08 -9.79
N ILE A 7 7.63 30.46 -9.54
CA ILE A 7 8.72 29.50 -9.23
C ILE A 7 8.43 28.76 -7.92
N LEU A 8 7.96 29.47 -6.89
CA LEU A 8 7.60 28.86 -5.61
C LEU A 8 6.45 27.85 -5.76
N LEU A 9 5.39 28.20 -6.49
CA LEU A 9 4.27 27.29 -6.75
C LEU A 9 4.73 26.05 -7.54
N PHE A 10 5.53 26.24 -8.58
CA PHE A 10 6.05 25.13 -9.38
C PHE A 10 6.95 24.20 -8.57
N SER A 11 7.82 24.77 -7.72
CA SER A 11 8.64 24.04 -6.75
C SER A 11 7.80 23.23 -5.77
N CYS A 12 6.75 23.83 -5.18
CA CYS A 12 5.84 23.13 -4.27
C CYS A 12 5.13 21.96 -4.96
N VAL A 13 4.68 22.13 -6.21
CA VAL A 13 4.04 21.07 -6.99
C VAL A 13 5.03 19.94 -7.30
N LEU A 14 6.25 20.27 -7.73
CA LEU A 14 7.33 19.29 -7.95
C LEU A 14 7.68 18.54 -6.67
N PHE A 15 7.77 19.22 -5.53
CA PHE A 15 8.09 18.61 -4.25
C PHE A 15 6.99 17.64 -3.78
N ARG A 16 5.71 17.96 -4.04
CA ARG A 16 4.59 17.04 -3.81
C ARG A 16 4.65 15.80 -4.72
N LEU A 17 5.06 15.97 -5.98
CA LEU A 17 5.24 14.87 -6.93
C LEU A 17 6.46 13.99 -6.60
N LEU A 18 7.52 14.59 -6.04
CA LEU A 18 8.77 13.93 -5.64
C LEU A 18 8.73 13.36 -4.22
N SER A 19 7.69 13.66 -3.44
CA SER A 19 7.52 13.13 -2.09
C SER A 19 7.30 11.62 -2.20
N SER A 20 8.40 10.87 -2.20
CA SER A 20 8.37 9.42 -2.21
C SER A 20 7.72 8.96 -0.92
N CYS A 21 6.57 8.30 -1.05
CA CYS A 21 5.99 7.53 0.02
C CYS A 21 7.07 6.54 0.49
N ALA A 22 7.50 6.64 1.75
CA ALA A 22 8.44 5.69 2.32
C ALA A 22 7.80 4.30 2.24
N THR A 23 8.36 3.42 1.41
CA THR A 23 7.92 2.03 1.35
C THR A 23 8.45 1.32 2.58
N LEU A 24 7.55 1.03 3.51
CA LEU A 24 7.87 0.20 4.67
C LEU A 24 8.01 -1.25 4.19
N ASP A 25 9.06 -1.93 4.65
CA ASP A 25 9.33 -3.35 4.42
C ASP A 25 9.14 -4.20 5.69
N THR A 26 8.89 -3.53 6.83
CA THR A 26 8.83 -4.13 8.17
C THR A 26 7.57 -3.67 8.91
N ILE A 27 6.99 -4.56 9.73
CA ILE A 27 5.87 -4.27 10.64
C ILE A 27 6.38 -4.32 12.08
N SER A 28 6.13 -3.28 12.86
CA SER A 28 6.38 -3.25 14.31
C SER A 28 5.09 -3.53 15.10
N THR A 29 5.21 -3.98 16.36
CA THR A 29 4.06 -4.33 17.22
C THR A 29 3.07 -3.20 17.49
N ASN A 30 3.50 -1.95 17.37
CA ASN A 30 2.67 -0.76 17.54
C ASN A 30 2.15 -0.17 16.22
N GLN A 31 2.29 -0.90 15.11
CA GLN A 31 1.89 -0.45 13.78
C GLN A 31 0.74 -1.27 13.24
N ALA A 32 -0.24 -0.54 12.70
CA ALA A 32 -1.41 -1.09 12.05
C ALA A 32 -1.34 -0.79 10.54
N ILE A 33 -1.57 -1.81 9.72
CA ILE A 33 -1.74 -1.67 8.27
C ILE A 33 -3.23 -1.73 7.98
N LYS A 34 -3.77 -0.64 7.45
CA LYS A 34 -5.18 -0.54 7.07
C LYS A 34 -5.36 -0.82 5.59
N ASP A 35 -6.60 -1.04 5.19
CA ASP A 35 -6.94 -1.15 3.77
C ASP A 35 -6.57 0.13 3.01
N GLY A 36 -5.66 -0.02 2.03
CA GLY A 36 -5.07 1.07 1.26
C GLY A 36 -3.58 1.27 1.56
N ASP A 37 -3.12 0.84 2.73
CA ASP A 37 -1.70 0.78 3.06
C ASP A 37 -1.07 -0.48 2.44
N THR A 38 0.23 -0.40 2.14
CA THR A 38 0.99 -1.55 1.63
C THR A 38 2.36 -1.63 2.27
N ILE A 39 2.92 -2.85 2.24
CA ILE A 39 4.32 -3.11 2.60
C ILE A 39 4.99 -3.75 1.41
N VAL A 40 6.16 -3.24 1.07
CA VAL A 40 6.92 -3.67 -0.10
C VAL A 40 8.21 -4.29 0.39
N SER A 41 8.55 -5.48 -0.10
CA SER A 41 9.82 -6.11 0.23
C SER A 41 10.99 -5.20 -0.16
N ASP A 42 12.13 -5.33 0.54
CA ASP A 42 13.33 -4.51 0.29
C ASP A 42 13.79 -4.55 -1.19
N ASP A 43 13.75 -5.73 -1.82
CA ASP A 43 14.05 -5.92 -3.25
C ASP A 43 12.94 -5.43 -4.21
N LYS A 44 11.82 -5.00 -3.65
CA LYS A 44 10.60 -4.51 -4.33
C LYS A 44 9.98 -5.55 -5.27
N MET A 45 10.22 -6.84 -5.02
CA MET A 45 9.65 -7.94 -5.81
C MET A 45 8.25 -8.31 -5.34
N PHE A 46 7.99 -8.21 -4.04
CA PHE A 46 6.73 -8.58 -3.41
C PHE A 46 6.08 -7.37 -2.74
N GLU A 47 4.77 -7.43 -2.62
CA GLU A 47 4.00 -6.44 -1.89
C GLU A 47 2.84 -7.11 -1.16
N LEU A 48 2.74 -6.82 0.14
CA LEU A 48 1.63 -7.19 1.00
C LEU A 48 0.57 -6.09 0.95
N VAL A 49 -0.67 -6.47 0.65
CA VAL A 49 -1.75 -5.53 0.36
C VAL A 49 -3.14 -6.11 0.68
N PHE A 50 -4.09 -5.22 0.93
CA PHE A 50 -5.53 -5.52 0.89
C PHE A 50 -6.07 -5.43 -0.53
N PHE A 51 -6.71 -6.49 -1.03
CA PHE A 51 -7.25 -6.54 -2.39
C PHE A 51 -8.63 -7.17 -2.47
N SER A 52 -9.31 -6.97 -3.61
CA SER A 52 -10.57 -7.60 -3.97
C SER A 52 -10.41 -8.38 -5.26
N PRO A 53 -10.75 -9.68 -5.30
CA PRO A 53 -10.70 -10.45 -6.53
C PRO A 53 -11.91 -10.15 -7.43
N GLY A 54 -11.66 -9.87 -8.70
CA GLY A 54 -12.69 -9.67 -9.71
C GLY A 54 -13.67 -8.54 -9.36
N LYS A 55 -14.97 -8.87 -9.31
CA LYS A 55 -16.05 -7.94 -8.97
C LYS A 55 -16.51 -8.06 -7.50
N SER A 56 -15.85 -8.90 -6.70
CA SER A 56 -16.22 -9.08 -5.30
C SER A 56 -15.92 -7.82 -4.49
N LYS A 57 -16.78 -7.51 -3.51
CA LYS A 57 -16.50 -6.46 -2.52
C LYS A 57 -15.67 -6.98 -1.34
N ASN A 58 -15.53 -8.31 -1.23
CA ASN A 58 -14.75 -8.93 -0.18
C ASN A 58 -13.29 -8.49 -0.26
N ARG A 59 -12.70 -8.27 0.91
CA ARG A 59 -11.32 -7.85 1.09
C ARG A 59 -10.50 -8.99 1.68
N TYR A 60 -9.31 -9.14 1.11
CA TYR A 60 -8.34 -10.14 1.48
C TYR A 60 -6.99 -9.49 1.68
N VAL A 61 -6.23 -9.99 2.63
CA VAL A 61 -4.80 -9.70 2.79
C VAL A 61 -4.04 -10.73 1.98
N GLY A 62 -3.16 -10.28 1.11
CA GLY A 62 -2.31 -11.18 0.34
C GLY A 62 -0.99 -10.56 -0.04
N ILE A 63 -0.14 -11.41 -0.60
CA ILE A 63 1.13 -11.03 -1.19
C ILE A 63 1.03 -11.26 -2.69
N TRP A 64 1.45 -10.28 -3.48
CA TRP A 64 1.54 -10.41 -4.94
C TRP A 64 2.93 -10.03 -5.46
N TYR A 65 3.19 -10.33 -6.73
CA TYR A 65 4.35 -9.78 -7.43
C TYR A 65 4.13 -8.30 -7.76
N LYS A 66 5.03 -7.45 -7.28
CA LYS A 66 4.98 -6.00 -7.56
C LYS A 66 5.52 -5.64 -8.95
N LYS A 67 6.62 -6.28 -9.38
CA LYS A 67 7.33 -5.94 -10.63
C LYS A 67 6.96 -6.80 -11.84
N ILE A 68 6.59 -8.06 -11.62
CA ILE A 68 6.41 -9.04 -12.72
C ILE A 68 4.98 -8.98 -13.27
N SER A 69 3.99 -9.00 -12.38
CA SER A 69 2.58 -8.98 -12.74
C SER A 69 1.76 -8.52 -11.54
N THR A 70 1.44 -7.23 -11.51
CA THR A 70 0.52 -6.66 -10.52
C THR A 70 -0.81 -7.39 -10.58
N GLY A 71 -1.24 -7.95 -9.45
CA GLY A 71 -2.45 -8.77 -9.37
C GLY A 71 -2.22 -10.28 -9.40
N THR A 72 -1.00 -10.76 -9.66
CA THR A 72 -0.67 -12.18 -9.48
C THR A 72 -0.41 -12.45 -8.00
N VAL A 73 -1.45 -12.92 -7.30
CA VAL A 73 -1.42 -13.23 -5.87
C VAL A 73 -0.71 -14.56 -5.63
N VAL A 74 0.37 -14.54 -4.84
CA VAL A 74 1.16 -15.74 -4.49
C VAL A 74 0.73 -16.33 -3.15
N TRP A 75 0.12 -15.53 -2.28
CA TRP A 75 -0.37 -15.98 -0.97
C TRP A 75 -1.55 -15.12 -0.48
N VAL A 76 -2.46 -15.72 0.29
CA VAL A 76 -3.66 -15.07 0.86
C VAL A 76 -3.82 -15.50 2.31
N ALA A 77 -3.87 -14.56 3.25
CA ALA A 77 -3.96 -14.82 4.68
C ALA A 77 -5.35 -15.33 5.09
N ASN A 78 -6.39 -14.56 4.76
CA ASN A 78 -7.76 -14.77 5.21
C ASN A 78 -8.62 -15.38 4.09
N ARG A 79 -8.14 -16.46 3.45
CA ARG A 79 -8.77 -17.07 2.27
C ARG A 79 -10.21 -17.55 2.54
N GLU A 80 -10.42 -18.17 3.70
CA GLU A 80 -11.71 -18.77 4.07
C GLU A 80 -12.67 -17.78 4.75
N THR A 81 -12.13 -16.71 5.33
CA THR A 81 -12.88 -15.71 6.11
C THR A 81 -12.61 -14.30 5.59
N PRO A 82 -13.18 -13.92 4.44
CA PRO A 82 -13.03 -12.59 3.88
C PRO A 82 -13.63 -11.50 4.77
N ILE A 83 -13.09 -10.29 4.66
CA ILE A 83 -13.67 -9.09 5.26
C ILE A 83 -14.68 -8.50 4.27
N THR A 84 -15.87 -8.13 4.72
CA THR A 84 -16.96 -7.69 3.82
C THR A 84 -16.87 -6.23 3.38
N ASP A 85 -15.98 -5.45 3.99
CA ASP A 85 -15.75 -4.03 3.71
C ASP A 85 -14.26 -3.67 3.88
N LYS A 86 -13.94 -2.37 3.79
CA LYS A 86 -12.58 -1.84 3.91
C LYS A 86 -12.16 -1.52 5.36
N SER A 87 -12.80 -2.11 6.37
CA SER A 87 -12.44 -1.90 7.78
C SER A 87 -11.27 -2.76 8.25
N GLY A 88 -10.73 -3.61 7.37
CA GLY A 88 -9.64 -4.54 7.69
C GLY A 88 -8.38 -3.85 8.19
N MET A 89 -7.77 -4.47 9.19
CA MET A 89 -6.56 -4.00 9.86
C MET A 89 -5.67 -5.19 10.19
N LEU A 90 -4.38 -5.09 9.84
CA LEU A 90 -3.36 -6.07 10.16
C LEU A 90 -2.38 -5.48 11.18
N GLU A 91 -2.22 -6.15 12.31
CA GLU A 91 -1.38 -5.76 13.43
C GLU A 91 -0.65 -7.00 13.98
N LEU A 92 0.53 -6.80 14.57
CA LEU A 92 1.20 -7.84 15.34
C LEU A 92 0.71 -7.76 16.79
N SER A 93 0.23 -8.88 17.33
CA SER A 93 -0.08 -8.98 18.75
C SER A 93 1.19 -9.19 19.58
N GLU A 94 1.18 -8.73 20.83
CA GLU A 94 2.20 -9.08 21.83
C GLU A 94 2.07 -10.53 22.32
#